data_AF-A0A2H0EUK1-F1
#
_entry.id   AF-A0A2H0EUK1-F1
#
_cell.length_a   1.000
_cell.length_b   1.000
_cell.length_c   1.000
_cell.angle_alpha   90.00
_cell.angle_beta   90.00
_cell.angle_gamma   90.00
#
_symmetry.space_group_name_H-M   'P 1'
#
loop_
_entity.id
_entity.type
_entity.pdbx_description
1 polymer ?
#
loop_
_entity_poly.entity_id
_entity_poly.type
_entity_poly.pdbx_seq_one_letter_code
_entity_poly.pdbx_strand_id
1 'polypeptide(L)'
;RDGEATCLAGNHDLFVTAFLKKPAECGAQWLENGGVEALASYGVDAGAPGVGLRPLKAIRKAFAAALPPAHLAFLETLKLFEQHGDYLFVHAGVRPGVALRKQKVFDLTFIREPFLSDPRDHGFVVIHGHTTSPAPVVRPNRIGIDTKAYASGVLTCLVLEDDAKGFLGDEGYAPIQLQADAA
;
A
#
# COMPACT_ATOMS: atom_id res chain seq x y z
N ARG A 1 -5.30 21.62 -15.48
CA ARG A 1 -6.36 20.65 -15.16
C ARG A 1 -6.03 20.17 -13.76
N ASP A 2 -6.86 20.48 -12.78
CA ASP A 2 -6.70 19.89 -11.45
C ASP A 2 -7.13 18.42 -11.61
N GLY A 3 -6.17 17.51 -11.56
CA GLY A 3 -6.42 16.09 -11.74
C GLY A 3 -7.20 15.52 -10.56
N GLU A 4 -8.14 14.62 -10.83
CA GLU A 4 -8.76 13.82 -9.77
C GLU A 4 -7.76 12.76 -9.28
N ALA A 5 -7.68 12.57 -7.97
CA ALA A 5 -6.82 11.57 -7.35
C ALA A 5 -7.67 10.58 -6.54
N THR A 6 -7.44 9.28 -6.77
CA THR A 6 -7.96 8.22 -5.92
C THR A 6 -6.82 7.66 -5.08
N CYS A 7 -6.93 7.76 -3.76
CA CYS A 7 -5.97 7.17 -2.84
C CYS A 7 -6.52 5.85 -2.28
N LEU A 8 -5.68 4.82 -2.28
CA LEU A 8 -6.03 3.49 -1.77
C LEU A 8 -5.47 3.29 -0.38
N ALA A 9 -6.21 2.53 0.44
CA ALA A 9 -5.75 2.13 1.76
C ALA A 9 -4.75 0.98 1.66
N GLY A 10 -3.53 1.22 2.14
CA GLY A 10 -2.58 0.17 2.45
C GLY A 10 -2.73 -0.38 3.85
N ASN A 11 -2.02 -1.47 4.13
CA ASN A 11 -2.00 -2.03 5.49
C ASN A 11 -1.48 -1.02 6.54
N HIS A 12 -0.54 -0.15 6.18
CA HIS A 12 -0.01 0.88 7.07
C HIS A 12 -1.04 1.98 7.40
N ASP A 13 -1.87 2.37 6.42
CA ASP A 13 -2.96 3.33 6.63
C ASP A 13 -4.04 2.74 7.54
N LEU A 14 -4.39 1.47 7.32
CA LEU A 14 -5.34 0.74 8.16
C LEU A 14 -4.82 0.58 9.59
N PHE A 15 -3.51 0.43 9.79
CA PHE A 15 -2.94 0.41 11.14
C PHE A 15 -3.16 1.72 11.89
N VAL A 16 -3.11 2.89 11.25
CA VAL A 16 -3.34 4.18 11.92
C VAL A 16 -4.74 4.21 12.55
N THR A 17 -5.76 3.90 11.76
CA THR A 17 -7.15 3.91 12.24
C THR A 17 -7.42 2.80 13.26
N ALA A 18 -6.83 1.61 13.05
CA ALA A 18 -6.92 0.50 13.98
C ALA A 18 -6.23 0.81 15.31
N PHE A 19 -5.07 1.46 15.30
CA PHE A 19 -4.31 1.82 16.49
C PHE A 19 -5.07 2.84 17.34
N LEU A 20 -5.69 3.84 16.71
CA LEU A 20 -6.52 4.81 17.41
C LEU A 20 -7.72 4.15 18.09
N LYS A 21 -8.32 3.11 17.50
CA LYS A 21 -9.48 2.41 18.07
C LYS A 21 -9.09 1.37 19.13
N LYS A 22 -8.11 0.53 18.80
CA LYS A 22 -7.73 -0.66 19.56
C LYS A 22 -6.21 -0.87 19.54
N PRO A 23 -5.45 -0.04 20.27
CA PRO A 23 -3.99 -0.05 20.21
C PRO A 23 -3.37 -1.38 20.66
N ALA A 24 -4.05 -2.13 21.53
CA ALA A 24 -3.57 -3.43 22.01
C ALA A 24 -3.60 -4.54 20.94
N GLU A 25 -4.47 -4.44 19.93
CA GLU A 25 -4.61 -5.49 18.90
C GLU A 25 -3.57 -5.36 17.78
N CYS A 26 -3.14 -4.14 17.45
CA CYS A 26 -2.27 -3.89 16.29
C CYS A 26 -1.03 -3.02 16.59
N GLY A 27 -0.94 -2.43 17.79
CA GLY A 27 0.08 -1.42 18.08
C GLY A 27 1.50 -1.93 17.99
N ALA A 28 1.79 -3.14 18.50
CA ALA A 28 3.12 -3.73 18.38
C ALA A 28 3.52 -3.91 16.91
N GLN A 29 2.66 -4.55 16.12
CA GLN A 29 2.89 -4.77 14.70
C GLN A 29 3.06 -3.45 13.93
N TRP A 30 2.22 -2.45 14.19
CA TRP A 30 2.35 -1.17 13.51
C TRP A 30 3.66 -0.45 13.85
N LEU A 31 4.03 -0.42 15.13
CA LEU A 31 5.27 0.23 15.58
C LEU A 31 6.52 -0.43 15.01
N GLU A 32 6.52 -1.75 14.83
CA GLU A 32 7.60 -2.48 14.15
C GLU A 32 7.63 -2.24 12.63
N ASN A 33 6.57 -1.70 12.05
CA ASN A 33 6.38 -1.52 10.61
C ASN A 33 6.12 -0.03 10.28
N GLY A 34 7.03 0.87 10.68
CA GLY A 34 6.97 2.29 10.31
C GLY A 34 6.09 3.18 11.20
N GLY A 35 5.43 2.59 12.21
CA GLY A 35 4.56 3.34 13.11
C GLY A 35 5.31 4.31 14.01
N VAL A 36 6.55 4.01 14.41
CA VAL A 36 7.39 4.91 15.21
C VAL A 36 7.73 6.18 14.42
N GLU A 37 8.13 6.02 13.16
CA GLU A 37 8.45 7.11 12.24
C GLU A 37 7.21 7.94 11.92
N ALA A 38 6.06 7.29 11.72
CA ALA A 38 4.79 7.97 11.54
C ALA A 38 4.47 8.85 12.77
N LEU A 39 4.54 8.30 13.99
CA LEU A 39 4.31 9.05 15.23
C LEU A 39 5.27 10.24 15.39
N ALA A 40 6.56 10.03 15.10
CA ALA A 40 7.57 11.07 15.16
C ALA A 40 7.26 12.24 14.20
N SER A 41 6.71 11.96 13.01
CA SER A 41 6.32 13.01 12.06
C SER A 41 5.17 13.91 12.55
N TYR A 42 4.38 13.44 13.52
CA TYR A 42 3.37 14.24 14.23
C TYR A 42 3.88 14.80 15.57
N GLY A 43 5.18 14.69 15.86
CA GLY A 43 5.77 15.15 17.12
C GLY A 43 5.42 14.27 18.32
N VAL A 44 5.04 13.00 18.10
CA VAL A 44 4.70 12.05 19.16
C VAL A 44 5.85 11.08 19.42
N ASP A 45 6.36 11.13 20.64
CA ASP A 45 7.39 10.21 21.11
C ASP A 45 6.79 8.85 21.52
N ALA A 46 7.13 7.81 20.76
CA ALA A 46 6.76 6.41 21.02
C ALA A 46 7.65 5.72 22.08
N GLY A 47 8.78 6.33 22.45
CA GLY A 47 9.81 5.75 23.30
C GLY A 47 11.21 6.01 22.74
N ALA A 48 12.22 5.81 23.59
CA ALA A 48 13.60 6.07 23.24
C ALA A 48 14.40 4.77 23.04
N PRO A 49 15.41 4.76 22.14
CA PRO A 49 16.36 3.67 22.03
C PRO A 49 16.98 3.33 23.40
N GLY A 50 17.04 2.04 23.73
CA GLY A 50 17.59 1.55 25.01
C GLY A 50 16.69 1.72 26.25
N VAL A 51 15.60 2.48 26.15
CA VAL A 51 14.58 2.63 27.22
C VAL A 51 13.35 1.76 26.93
N GLY A 52 13.05 1.55 25.66
CA GLY A 52 11.89 0.79 25.20
C GLY A 52 10.66 1.67 24.94
N LEU A 53 9.61 1.04 24.42
CA LEU A 53 8.38 1.72 24.04
C LEU A 53 7.62 2.23 25.27
N ARG A 54 7.00 3.40 25.13
CA ARG A 54 6.03 3.90 26.10
C ARG A 54 4.77 3.03 26.07
N PRO A 55 3.94 3.04 27.13
CA PRO A 55 2.69 2.29 27.11
C PRO A 55 1.81 2.68 25.92
N LEU A 56 1.31 1.70 25.17
CA LEU A 56 0.53 1.95 23.94
C LEU A 56 -0.65 2.88 24.16
N LYS A 57 -1.30 2.83 25.33
CA LYS A 57 -2.39 3.74 25.71
C LYS A 57 -1.93 5.20 25.80
N ALA A 58 -0.73 5.45 26.30
CA ALA A 58 -0.15 6.79 26.38
C ALA A 58 0.22 7.31 24.99
N ILE A 59 0.88 6.47 24.17
CA ILE A 59 1.21 6.79 22.78
C ILE A 59 -0.05 7.13 21.99
N ARG A 60 -1.09 6.27 22.05
CA ARG A 60 -2.39 6.48 21.40
C ARG A 60 -3.05 7.77 21.84
N LYS A 61 -2.97 8.14 23.13
CA LYS A 61 -3.53 9.39 23.64
C LYS A 61 -2.80 10.61 23.06
N ALA A 62 -1.47 10.58 23.06
CA ALA A 62 -0.66 11.66 22.49
C ALA A 62 -0.90 11.80 20.97
N PHE A 63 -0.93 10.68 20.25
CA PHE A 63 -1.18 10.67 18.82
C PHE A 63 -2.57 11.17 18.45
N ALA A 64 -3.61 10.74 19.16
CA ALA A 64 -4.96 11.24 18.95
C ALA A 64 -5.09 12.76 19.17
N ALA A 65 -4.22 13.38 19.99
CA ALA A 65 -4.20 14.82 20.19
C ALA A 65 -3.37 15.56 19.13
N ALA A 66 -2.35 14.92 18.56
CA ALA A 66 -1.47 15.49 17.55
C ALA A 66 -1.98 15.32 16.11
N LEU A 67 -2.79 14.29 15.85
CA LEU A 67 -3.30 14.00 14.51
C LEU A 67 -4.37 15.02 14.09
N PRO A 68 -4.15 15.79 13.00
CA PRO A 68 -5.15 16.74 12.51
C PRO A 68 -6.44 16.03 12.10
N PRO A 69 -7.64 16.58 12.41
CA PRO A 69 -8.91 15.98 12.00
C PRO A 69 -9.01 15.74 10.49
N ALA A 70 -8.43 16.63 9.67
CA ALA A 70 -8.40 16.48 8.22
C ALA A 70 -7.60 15.24 7.76
N HIS A 71 -6.53 14.88 8.45
CA HIS A 71 -5.74 13.67 8.11
C HIS A 71 -6.50 12.40 8.49
N LEU A 72 -7.16 12.39 9.66
CA LEU A 72 -8.01 11.27 10.05
C LEU A 72 -9.17 11.09 9.06
N ALA A 73 -9.83 12.18 8.67
CA ALA A 73 -10.90 12.15 7.67
C ALA A 73 -10.40 11.60 6.33
N PHE A 74 -9.22 12.03 5.87
CA PHE A 74 -8.59 11.49 4.66
C PHE A 74 -8.39 9.96 4.75
N LEU A 75 -7.79 9.47 5.85
CA LEU A 75 -7.57 8.04 6.06
C LEU A 75 -8.89 7.24 6.09
N GLU A 76 -9.96 7.81 6.64
CA GLU A 76 -11.28 7.19 6.67
C GLU A 76 -11.99 7.17 5.31
N THR A 77 -11.54 7.99 4.34
CA THR A 77 -12.08 8.03 2.97
C THR A 77 -11.35 7.13 1.98
N LEU A 78 -10.24 6.52 2.36
CA LEU A 78 -9.43 5.69 1.47
C LEU A 78 -10.22 4.49 0.96
N LYS A 79 -10.18 4.27 -0.36
CA LYS A 79 -10.80 3.10 -0.99
C LYS A 79 -9.90 1.88 -0.81
N LEU A 80 -10.47 0.68 -0.73
CA LEU A 80 -9.67 -0.54 -0.68
C LEU A 80 -9.14 -0.96 -2.05
N PHE A 81 -9.87 -0.60 -3.10
CA PHE A 81 -9.50 -0.81 -4.49
C PHE A 81 -10.26 0.17 -5.38
N GLU A 82 -9.79 0.34 -6.60
CA GLU A 82 -10.48 1.08 -7.67
C GLU A 82 -10.37 0.28 -8.98
N GLN A 83 -11.45 0.18 -9.74
CA GLN A 83 -11.45 -0.52 -11.02
C GLN A 83 -11.72 0.47 -12.17
N HIS A 84 -10.85 0.43 -13.19
CA HIS A 84 -10.99 1.21 -14.42
C HIS A 84 -10.82 0.29 -15.63
N GLY A 85 -11.92 -0.05 -16.30
CA GLY A 85 -11.92 -1.00 -17.41
C GLY A 85 -11.29 -2.33 -17.00
N ASP A 86 -10.23 -2.71 -17.72
CA ASP A 86 -9.52 -3.97 -17.54
C ASP A 86 -8.44 -3.91 -16.44
N TYR A 87 -8.36 -2.82 -15.67
CA TYR A 87 -7.41 -2.63 -14.59
C TYR A 87 -8.07 -2.59 -13.22
N LEU A 88 -7.46 -3.30 -12.27
CA LEU A 88 -7.77 -3.19 -10.86
C LEU A 88 -6.58 -2.61 -10.11
N PHE A 89 -6.76 -1.47 -9.45
CA PHE A 89 -5.79 -0.90 -8.53
C PHE A 89 -6.13 -1.34 -7.11
N VAL A 90 -5.17 -1.98 -6.42
CA VAL A 90 -5.34 -2.52 -5.07
C VAL A 90 -3.99 -2.53 -4.36
N HIS A 91 -3.95 -2.35 -3.04
CA HIS A 91 -2.68 -2.24 -2.32
C HIS A 91 -1.80 -3.49 -2.43
N ALA A 92 -2.32 -4.69 -2.12
CA ALA A 92 -1.52 -5.91 -2.08
C ALA A 92 -1.80 -6.90 -3.22
N GLY A 93 -3.07 -7.08 -3.58
CA GLY A 93 -3.49 -8.04 -4.58
C GLY A 93 -4.90 -8.56 -4.35
N VAL A 94 -5.23 -9.69 -4.98
CA VAL A 94 -6.53 -10.35 -4.83
C VAL A 94 -6.34 -11.81 -4.48
N ARG A 95 -7.23 -12.38 -3.65
CA ARG A 95 -7.27 -13.83 -3.44
C ARG A 95 -7.76 -14.51 -4.72
N PRO A 96 -6.94 -15.38 -5.35
CA PRO A 96 -7.35 -16.02 -6.58
C PRO A 96 -8.59 -16.92 -6.44
N GLY A 97 -9.41 -16.97 -7.49
CA GLY A 97 -10.67 -17.73 -7.50
C GLY A 97 -11.79 -17.11 -6.65
N VAL A 98 -11.55 -15.96 -6.00
CA VAL A 98 -12.58 -15.22 -5.25
C VAL A 98 -12.97 -13.99 -6.05
N ALA A 99 -14.28 -13.83 -6.30
CA ALA A 99 -14.80 -12.65 -7.00
C ALA A 99 -14.42 -11.36 -6.25
N LEU A 100 -14.13 -10.28 -6.98
CA LEU A 100 -13.67 -9.00 -6.41
C LEU A 100 -14.54 -8.49 -5.25
N ARG A 101 -15.87 -8.52 -5.40
CA ARG A 101 -16.83 -8.08 -4.36
C ARG A 101 -16.85 -8.97 -3.10
N LYS A 102 -16.22 -10.15 -3.14
CA LYS A 102 -16.12 -11.12 -2.05
C LYS A 102 -14.72 -11.19 -1.45
N GLN A 103 -13.79 -10.36 -1.94
CA GLN A 103 -12.46 -10.25 -1.37
C GLN A 103 -12.54 -9.76 0.07
N LYS A 104 -11.67 -10.29 0.94
CA LYS A 104 -11.55 -9.79 2.31
C LYS A 104 -10.63 -8.59 2.31
N VAL A 105 -10.90 -7.61 3.19
CA VAL A 105 -10.02 -6.46 3.42
C VAL A 105 -8.58 -6.90 3.65
N PHE A 106 -8.40 -7.93 4.48
CA PHE A 106 -7.08 -8.50 4.76
C PHE A 106 -6.36 -8.98 3.49
N ASP A 107 -7.06 -9.61 2.54
CA ASP A 107 -6.43 -10.06 1.31
C ASP A 107 -6.02 -8.86 0.44
N LEU A 108 -6.91 -7.87 0.31
CA LEU A 108 -6.65 -6.66 -0.49
C LEU A 108 -5.44 -5.86 0.03
N THR A 109 -5.11 -5.95 1.32
CA THR A 109 -4.05 -5.15 1.94
C THR A 109 -2.83 -5.94 2.44
N PHE A 110 -2.88 -7.27 2.52
CA PHE A 110 -1.76 -8.09 3.03
C PHE A 110 -1.40 -9.29 2.17
N ILE A 111 -2.19 -9.64 1.15
CA ILE A 111 -1.92 -10.89 0.43
C ILE A 111 -0.56 -10.84 -0.27
N ARG A 112 0.14 -11.98 -0.21
CA ARG A 112 1.33 -12.25 -1.02
C ARG A 112 1.08 -13.52 -1.81
N GLU A 113 1.09 -14.65 -1.11
CA GLU A 113 0.68 -15.93 -1.68
C GLU A 113 -0.78 -16.27 -1.35
N PRO A 114 -1.49 -16.98 -2.23
CA PRO A 114 -1.02 -17.52 -3.52
C PRO A 114 -1.06 -16.50 -4.69
N PHE A 115 -1.39 -15.24 -4.44
CA PHE A 115 -1.60 -14.23 -5.49
C PHE A 115 -0.36 -14.00 -6.39
N LEU A 116 0.82 -13.84 -5.81
CA LEU A 116 2.04 -13.55 -6.56
C LEU A 116 2.49 -14.71 -7.46
N SER A 117 2.19 -15.96 -7.08
CA SER A 117 2.53 -17.14 -7.90
C SER A 117 1.42 -17.57 -8.85
N ASP A 118 0.23 -16.96 -8.79
CA ASP A 118 -0.90 -17.35 -9.62
C ASP A 118 -0.81 -16.79 -11.05
N PRO A 119 -0.77 -17.63 -12.09
CA PRO A 119 -0.71 -17.18 -13.48
C PRO A 119 -2.10 -16.95 -14.10
N ARG A 120 -3.18 -17.28 -13.39
CA ARG A 120 -4.54 -17.22 -13.95
C ARG A 120 -4.95 -15.79 -14.26
N ASP A 121 -5.76 -15.65 -15.29
CA ASP A 121 -6.51 -14.42 -15.55
C ASP A 121 -7.52 -14.19 -14.41
N HIS A 122 -7.52 -12.99 -13.87
CA HIS A 122 -8.45 -12.55 -12.82
C HIS A 122 -9.67 -11.80 -13.38
N GLY A 123 -9.73 -11.63 -14.70
CA GLY A 123 -10.68 -10.78 -15.42
C GLY A 123 -10.26 -9.31 -15.50
N PHE A 124 -9.05 -9.00 -15.02
CA PHE A 124 -8.41 -7.69 -15.04
C PHE A 124 -6.91 -7.85 -14.74
N VAL A 125 -6.11 -6.87 -15.16
CA VAL A 125 -4.71 -6.73 -14.77
C VAL A 125 -4.66 -6.05 -13.40
N VAL A 126 -4.05 -6.71 -12.42
CA VAL A 126 -3.96 -6.21 -11.05
C VAL A 126 -2.73 -5.31 -10.90
N ILE A 127 -2.93 -4.01 -10.71
CA ILE A 127 -1.90 -3.04 -10.34
C ILE A 127 -1.79 -3.03 -8.82
N HIS A 128 -0.62 -3.38 -8.29
CA HIS A 128 -0.42 -3.55 -6.86
C HIS A 128 0.94 -3.08 -6.35
N GLY A 129 1.02 -2.94 -5.02
CA GLY A 129 2.24 -2.74 -4.27
C GLY A 129 2.39 -3.81 -3.18
N HIS A 130 2.71 -3.37 -1.96
CA HIS A 130 2.87 -4.15 -0.71
C HIS A 130 4.06 -5.11 -0.69
N THR A 131 4.23 -5.91 -1.75
CA THR A 131 5.39 -6.78 -1.92
C THR A 131 6.43 -6.05 -2.73
N THR A 132 7.46 -5.58 -2.04
CA THR A 132 8.52 -4.77 -2.65
C THR A 132 9.40 -5.61 -3.57
N SER A 133 9.90 -5.01 -4.64
CA SER A 133 10.90 -5.59 -5.54
C SER A 133 11.94 -4.53 -5.94
N PRO A 134 13.15 -4.89 -6.39
CA PRO A 134 14.15 -3.90 -6.80
C PRO A 134 13.75 -3.07 -8.04
N ALA A 135 12.87 -3.61 -8.88
CA ALA A 135 12.35 -2.98 -10.10
C ALA A 135 10.90 -3.45 -10.31
N PRO A 136 10.08 -2.71 -11.09
CA PRO A 136 8.69 -3.10 -11.31
C PRO A 136 8.57 -4.53 -11.86
N VAL A 137 7.55 -5.26 -11.40
CA VAL A 137 7.28 -6.65 -11.82
C VAL A 137 6.11 -6.63 -12.79
N VAL A 138 6.34 -7.00 -14.04
CA VAL A 138 5.30 -6.96 -15.08
C VAL A 138 4.98 -8.38 -15.53
N ARG A 139 3.74 -8.81 -15.28
CA ARG A 139 3.17 -10.08 -15.75
C ARG A 139 1.87 -9.81 -16.52
N PRO A 140 1.39 -10.77 -17.33
CA PRO A 140 0.14 -10.59 -18.08
C PRO A 140 -1.08 -10.27 -17.20
N ASN A 141 -1.13 -10.82 -15.98
CA ASN A 141 -2.26 -10.66 -15.06
C ASN A 141 -2.03 -9.64 -13.92
N ARG A 142 -0.80 -9.13 -13.75
CA ARG A 142 -0.49 -8.17 -12.68
C ARG A 142 0.74 -7.31 -12.98
N ILE A 143 0.76 -6.11 -12.41
CA ILE A 143 1.91 -5.20 -12.43
C ILE A 143 2.18 -4.75 -10.99
N GLY A 144 3.33 -5.14 -10.44
CA GLY A 144 3.83 -4.72 -9.15
C GLY A 144 4.69 -3.46 -9.27
N ILE A 145 4.29 -2.38 -8.63
CA ILE A 145 4.96 -1.06 -8.72
C ILE A 145 5.65 -0.62 -7.42
N ASP A 146 5.62 -1.43 -6.37
CA ASP A 146 6.34 -1.13 -5.13
C ASP A 146 7.83 -1.46 -5.27
N THR A 147 8.61 -0.44 -5.60
CA THR A 147 10.08 -0.49 -5.73
C THR A 147 10.83 -0.10 -4.47
N LYS A 148 10.19 -0.29 -3.30
CA LYS A 148 10.81 -0.04 -1.99
C LYS A 148 11.22 1.42 -1.79
N ALA A 149 10.41 2.38 -2.25
CA ALA A 149 10.69 3.81 -2.21
C ALA A 149 11.15 4.31 -0.82
N TYR A 150 10.58 3.76 0.26
CA TYR A 150 10.95 4.13 1.63
C TYR A 150 12.43 3.87 1.98
N ALA A 151 13.09 2.96 1.28
CA ALA A 151 14.50 2.61 1.49
C ALA A 151 15.40 2.98 0.30
N SER A 152 14.88 2.91 -0.94
CA SER A 152 15.64 3.23 -2.14
C SER A 152 15.62 4.71 -2.50
N GLY A 153 14.62 5.46 -2.01
CA GLY A 153 14.34 6.83 -2.45
C GLY A 153 13.70 6.93 -3.84
N VAL A 154 13.45 5.81 -4.51
CA VAL A 154 12.91 5.77 -5.88
C VAL A 154 11.46 5.33 -5.87
N LEU A 155 10.57 6.25 -6.28
CA LEU A 155 9.14 5.98 -6.46
C LEU A 155 8.84 5.63 -7.92
N THR A 156 8.20 4.48 -8.15
CA THR A 156 7.77 4.07 -9.50
C THR A 156 6.46 4.74 -9.88
N CYS A 157 6.42 5.32 -11.08
CA CYS A 157 5.20 5.83 -11.69
C CYS A 157 4.85 5.00 -12.93
N LEU A 158 3.70 4.32 -12.90
CA LEU A 158 3.13 3.61 -14.04
C LEU A 158 2.15 4.53 -14.78
N VAL A 159 2.34 4.67 -16.08
CA VAL A 159 1.46 5.41 -17.00
C VAL A 159 0.63 4.41 -17.81
N LEU A 160 -0.68 4.61 -17.81
CA LEU A 160 -1.66 3.86 -18.59
C LEU A 160 -2.53 4.87 -19.34
N GLU A 161 -2.32 5.02 -20.65
CA GLU A 161 -3.02 5.98 -21.49
C GLU A 161 -3.29 5.36 -22.87
N ASP A 162 -4.56 5.13 -23.20
CA ASP A 162 -4.98 4.40 -24.41
C ASP A 162 -4.21 3.06 -24.55
N ASP A 163 -3.42 2.92 -25.61
CA ASP A 163 -2.57 1.75 -25.86
C ASP A 163 -1.16 1.87 -25.23
N ALA A 164 -0.80 3.05 -24.70
CA ALA A 164 0.49 3.31 -24.08
C ALA A 164 0.53 2.81 -22.63
N LYS A 165 1.51 1.95 -22.35
CA LYS A 165 1.79 1.41 -21.02
C LYS A 165 3.29 1.51 -20.79
N GLY A 166 3.70 2.27 -19.77
CA GLY A 166 5.11 2.52 -19.52
C GLY A 166 5.38 3.09 -18.13
N PHE A 167 6.64 3.20 -17.79
CA PHE A 167 7.10 3.81 -16.55
C PHE A 167 7.64 5.20 -16.82
N LEU A 168 7.28 6.15 -15.95
CA LEU A 168 7.85 7.49 -15.95
C LEU A 168 8.92 7.57 -14.87
N GLY A 169 10.13 7.96 -15.27
CA GLY A 169 11.25 8.22 -14.37
C GLY A 169 12.08 9.42 -14.82
N ASP A 170 13.28 9.57 -14.25
CA ASP A 170 14.14 10.74 -14.50
C ASP A 170 14.57 10.86 -15.98
N GLU A 171 14.73 9.73 -16.67
CA GLU A 171 15.05 9.65 -18.10
C GLU A 171 13.81 9.79 -19.02
N GLY A 172 12.64 10.09 -18.45
CA GLY A 172 11.36 10.21 -19.15
C GLY A 172 10.56 8.91 -19.19
N TYR A 173 9.71 8.77 -20.22
CA TYR A 173 8.81 7.63 -20.39
C TYR A 173 9.54 6.44 -21.04
N ALA A 174 9.42 5.28 -20.42
CA ALA A 174 9.92 4.00 -20.93
C ALA A 174 8.76 2.99 -21.07
N PRO A 175 8.49 2.43 -22.27
CA PRO A 175 7.44 1.42 -22.45
C PRO A 175 7.65 0.17 -21.58
N ILE A 176 6.55 -0.44 -21.14
CA ILE A 176 6.58 -1.71 -20.42
C ILE A 176 7.17 -2.81 -21.30
N GLN A 177 8.03 -3.63 -20.69
CA GLN A 177 8.44 -4.92 -21.23
C GLN A 177 7.88 -6.04 -20.34
N LEU A 178 7.23 -7.03 -20.96
CA LEU A 178 6.76 -8.22 -20.24
C LEU A 178 7.97 -9.00 -19.74
N GLN A 179 7.95 -9.38 -18.46
CA GLN A 179 8.96 -10.27 -17.91
C GLN A 179 8.62 -11.70 -18.35
N ALA A 180 9.59 -12.39 -18.93
CA ALA A 180 9.47 -13.83 -19.16
C ALA A 180 9.29 -14.55 -17.82
N ASP A 181 8.43 -15.57 -17.79
CA ASP A 181 8.34 -16.41 -16.61
C ASP A 181 9.70 -17.08 -16.35
N ALA A 182 10.16 -17.03 -15.10
CA ALA A 182 11.32 -17.82 -14.71
C ALA A 182 10.94 -19.31 -14.89
N ALA A 183 11.65 -19.97 -15.81
CA ALA A 183 11.49 -21.40 -16.10
C ALA A 183 11.80 -22.28 -14.87
#